data_AF-A0A233HKR5-F1
#
_entry.id   AF-A0A233HKR5-F1
#
_cell.length_a   1.000
_cell.length_b   1.000
_cell.length_c   1.000
_cell.angle_alpha   90.00
_cell.angle_beta   90.00
_cell.angle_gamma   90.00
#
_symmetry.space_group_name_H-M   'P 1'
#
loop_
_entity.id
_entity.type
_entity.pdbx_description
1 polymer ?
#
loop_
_entity_poly.entity_id
_entity_poly.type
_entity_poly.pdbx_seq_one_letter_code
_entity_poly.pdbx_strand_id
1 'polypeptide(L)' 'MFDDIPTLSHQEQQEAVEKIQQLMAQGISTAEAIKIVASQIRAEKSADKTN' A
#
# COMPACT_ATOMS: atom_id res chain seq x y z
N MET A 1 -1.19 14.40 -16.78
CA MET A 1 -1.45 14.85 -15.38
C MET A 1 -2.00 13.71 -14.51
N PHE A 2 -1.57 12.47 -14.75
CA PHE A 2 -1.85 11.32 -13.85
C PHE A 2 -0.66 10.34 -13.77
N ASP A 3 0.48 10.63 -14.42
CA ASP A 3 1.65 9.75 -14.50
C ASP A 3 2.47 9.65 -13.21
N ASP A 4 2.12 10.42 -12.18
CA ASP A 4 2.82 10.47 -10.89
C ASP A 4 2.06 9.77 -9.75
N ILE A 5 0.89 9.19 -10.04
CA ILE A 5 0.24 8.25 -9.13
C ILE A 5 0.73 6.87 -9.58
N PRO A 6 1.54 6.16 -8.77
CA PRO A 6 1.85 4.77 -9.10
C PRO A 6 0.52 4.05 -9.26
N THR A 7 0.18 3.66 -10.48
CA THR A 7 -1.04 2.91 -10.74
C THR A 7 -0.82 1.55 -10.08
N LEU A 8 -1.46 1.35 -8.93
CA LEU A 8 -1.59 0.01 -8.38
C LEU A 8 -2.47 -0.77 -9.34
N SER A 9 -2.02 -1.96 -9.72
CA SER A 9 -2.87 -2.98 -10.32
C SER A 9 -4.09 -3.24 -9.41
N HIS A 10 -5.19 -3.74 -9.98
CA HIS A 10 -6.37 -4.11 -9.19
C HIS A 10 -6.03 -5.10 -8.07
N GLN A 11 -5.03 -5.96 -8.29
CA GLN A 11 -4.54 -6.88 -7.27
C GLN A 11 -3.85 -6.15 -6.12
N GLU A 12 -2.88 -5.27 -6.41
CA GLU A 12 -2.21 -4.49 -5.36
C GLU A 12 -3.21 -3.62 -4.58
N GLN A 13 -4.26 -3.09 -5.24
CA GLN A 13 -5.32 -2.33 -4.56
C GLN A 13 -6.10 -3.21 -3.57
N GLN A 14 -6.44 -4.43 -3.98
CA GLN A 14 -7.13 -5.39 -3.12
C GLN A 14 -6.26 -5.80 -1.92
N GLU A 15 -4.98 -6.11 -2.16
CA GLU A 15 -4.01 -6.44 -1.11
C GLU A 15 -3.83 -5.29 -0.13
N ALA A 16 -3.76 -4.04 -0.61
CA ALA A 16 -3.67 -2.85 0.23
C ALA A 16 -4.91 -2.72 1.14
N VAL A 17 -6.12 -2.96 0.61
CA VAL A 17 -7.37 -2.90 1.39
C VAL A 17 -7.43 -3.98 2.46
N GLU A 18 -7.03 -5.21 2.12
CA GLU A 18 -6.97 -6.32 3.08
C GLU A 18 -5.96 -6.05 4.19
N LYS A 19 -4.79 -5.50 3.83
CA LYS A 19 -3.75 -5.13 4.80
C LYS A 19 -4.23 -4.05 5.75
N ILE A 20 -4.90 -3.01 5.25
CA ILE A 20 -5.49 -1.96 6.09
C ILE A 20 -6.52 -2.56 7.04
N GLN A 21 -7.41 -3.44 6.57
CA GLN A 21 -8.40 -4.10 7.43
C GLN A 21 -7.76 -4.99 8.50
N GLN A 22 -6.70 -5.73 8.16
CA GLN A 22 -5.94 -6.52 9.14
C GLN A 22 -5.29 -5.65 10.22
N LEU A 23 -4.73 -4.50 9.84
CA LEU A 23 -4.11 -3.55 10.78
C LEU A 23 -5.18 -2.93 11.69
N MET A 24 -6.34 -2.57 11.14
CA MET A 24 -7.48 -2.09 11.94
C MET A 24 -7.99 -3.15 12.93
N ALA A 25 -8.05 -4.42 12.52
CA ALA A 25 -8.42 -5.53 13.40
C ALA A 25 -7.41 -5.74 14.55
N GLN A 26 -6.15 -5.33 14.36
CA GLN A 26 -5.12 -5.32 15.39
C GLN A 26 -5.20 -4.08 16.32
N GLY A 27 -6.16 -3.19 16.09
CA GLY A 27 -6.33 -1.96 16.86
C GLY A 27 -5.48 -0.78 16.37
N ILE A 28 -4.85 -0.89 15.20
CA ILE A 28 -4.10 0.21 14.59
C ILE A 28 -5.09 1.21 13.99
N SER A 29 -4.82 2.50 14.20
CA SER A 29 -5.66 3.55 13.63
C SER A 29 -5.62 3.52 12.10
N THR A 30 -6.75 3.84 11.45
CA THR A 30 -6.84 3.82 9.98
C THR A 30 -5.77 4.69 9.32
N ALA A 31 -5.46 5.85 9.88
CA ALA A 31 -4.42 6.75 9.35
C ALA A 31 -3.02 6.13 9.39
N GLU A 32 -2.69 5.44 10.49
CA GLU A 32 -1.42 4.75 10.65
C GLU A 32 -1.34 3.50 9.77
N ALA A 33 -2.44 2.75 9.65
CA ALA A 33 -2.54 1.61 8.75
C ALA A 33 -2.29 2.01 7.28
N ILE A 34 -2.91 3.11 6.82
CA ILE A 34 -2.67 3.65 5.48
C ILE A 34 -1.20 4.03 5.29
N LYS A 35 -0.57 4.66 6.30
CA LYS A 35 0.84 5.06 6.23
C LYS A 35 1.77 3.86 6.13
N ILE A 36 1.50 2.79 6.86
CA ILE A 36 2.26 1.53 6.81
C ILE A 36 2.15 0.93 5.40
N VAL A 37 0.92 0.77 4.90
CA VAL A 37 0.66 0.17 3.58
C VAL A 37 1.24 1.00 2.44
N ALA A 38 1.10 2.33 2.47
CA ALA A 38 1.71 3.22 1.48
C ALA A 38 3.25 3.15 1.48
N SER A 39 3.86 2.95 2.65
CA SER A 39 5.31 2.78 2.76
C SER A 39 5.75 1.41 2.20
N GLN A 40 4.96 0.37 2.45
CA GLN A 40 5.19 -0.98 1.94
C GLN A 40 5.12 -1.02 0.41
N ILE A 41 4.07 -0.46 -0.19
CA ILE A 41 3.91 -0.34 -1.64
C ILE A 41 5.08 0.42 -2.27
N ARG A 42 5.52 1.53 -1.66
CA ARG A 42 6.67 2.30 -2.18
C ARG A 42 7.98 1.51 -2.10
N ALA A 43 8.19 0.75 -1.03
CA ALA A 43 9.37 -0.10 -0.89
C ALA A 43 9.37 -1.21 -1.94
N GLU A 44 8.23 -1.87 -2.18
CA GLU A 44 8.06 -2.90 -3.20
C GLU A 44 8.30 -2.35 -4.61
N LYS A 45 7.68 -1.21 -4.97
CA LYS A 45 7.91 -0.57 -6.28
C LYS A 45 9.34 -0.06 -6.47
N SER A 46 10.03 0.29 -5.40
CA SER A 46 11.46 0.69 -5.47
C SER A 46 12.37 -0.54 -5.63
N ALA A 47 12.04 -1.65 -4.98
CA ALA A 47 12.77 -2.91 -5.10
C ALA A 47 12.60 -3.52 -6.50
N ASP A 48 11.40 -3.49 -7.06
CA ASP A 48 11.08 -4.01 -8.40
C ASP A 48 11.82 -3.24 -9.51
N LYS A 49 12.10 -1.94 -9.30
CA LYS A 49 12.88 -1.11 -10.23
C LYS A 49 14.39 -1.41 -10.24
N THR A 50 14.88 -2.25 -9.32
CA THR A 50 16.32 -2.48 -9.09
C THR A 50 16.75 -3.92 -9.42
N ASN A 51 15.85 -4.76 -9.94
CA ASN A 51 16.14 -6.13 -10.39
C ASN A 51 15.91 -6.29 -11.89
#